data_AF-A0A455UE56-F1
#
_entry.id   AF-A0A455UE56-F1
#
_cell.length_a   1.000
_cell.length_b   1.000
_cell.length_c   1.000
_cell.angle_alpha   90.00
_cell.angle_beta   90.00
_cell.angle_gamma   90.00
#
_symmetry.space_group_name_H-M   'P 1'
#
loop_
_entity.id
_entity.type
_entity.pdbx_description
1 polymer ?
#
loop_
_entity_poly.entity_id
_entity_poly.type
_entity_poly.pdbx_seq_one_letter_code
_entity_poly.pdbx_strand_id
1 'polypeptide(L)'
;MDAGVRPEDIELRPAASPGVPAKVISEEYLGADTIAYVEVGSHTLRVRLSGKPLLTGQPCSLYWASKNIHLFDANGLRRDDMPLSDFAPPIRSIPRPPAVGSFQH
;
A
#
# COMPACT_ATOMS: atom_id res chain seq x y z
N MET A 1 -1.28 -6.44 18.20
CA MET A 1 -1.38 -7.35 17.03
C MET A 1 -1.08 -6.46 15.87
N ASP A 2 0.00 -6.77 15.19
CA ASP A 2 0.66 -5.82 14.32
C ASP A 2 0.73 -6.41 12.91
N ALA A 3 0.65 -5.53 11.91
CA ALA A 3 0.76 -5.91 10.52
C ALA A 3 2.07 -5.37 9.95
N GLY A 4 2.84 -6.23 9.31
CA GLY A 4 4.07 -5.88 8.60
C GLY A 4 3.94 -6.13 7.11
N VAL A 5 4.55 -5.26 6.31
CA VAL A 5 4.72 -5.43 4.85
C VAL A 5 6.17 -5.07 4.52
N ARG A 6 6.77 -5.77 3.56
CA ARG A 6 8.16 -5.51 3.19
C ARG A 6 8.26 -4.25 2.33
N PRO A 7 9.33 -3.44 2.46
CA PRO A 7 9.49 -2.21 1.68
C PRO A 7 9.40 -2.39 0.16
N GLU A 8 9.90 -3.52 -0.36
CA GLU A 8 9.87 -3.88 -1.78
C GLU A 8 8.50 -4.34 -2.28
N ASP A 9 7.59 -4.71 -1.36
CA ASP A 9 6.23 -5.13 -1.67
C ASP A 9 5.22 -3.98 -1.61
N ILE A 10 5.69 -2.77 -1.28
CA ILE A 10 4.89 -1.54 -1.25
C ILE A 10 5.08 -0.79 -2.57
N GLU A 11 3.99 -0.55 -3.26
CA GLU A 11 3.93 0.32 -4.42
C GLU A 11 3.63 1.75 -4.00
N LEU A 12 4.46 2.70 -4.42
CA LEU A 12 4.18 4.13 -4.35
C LEU A 12 3.45 4.57 -5.61
N ARG A 13 2.21 5.04 -5.46
CA ARG A 13 1.34 5.48 -6.55
C ARG A 13 1.00 6.97 -6.42
N PRO A 14 0.55 7.64 -7.50
CA PRO A 14 0.04 9.01 -7.43
C PRO A 14 -1.07 9.16 -6.39
N ALA A 15 -1.13 10.30 -5.70
CA ALA A 15 -2.07 10.55 -4.60
C ALA A 15 -3.55 10.33 -4.97
N ALA A 16 -3.93 10.49 -6.24
CA ALA A 16 -5.29 10.24 -6.72
C ALA A 16 -5.65 8.74 -6.85
N SER A 17 -4.68 7.84 -6.69
CA SER A 17 -4.87 6.40 -6.84
C SER A 17 -5.48 5.78 -5.58
N PRO A 18 -6.33 4.75 -5.70
CA PRO A 18 -6.79 3.98 -4.54
C PRO A 18 -5.61 3.38 -3.76
N GLY A 19 -5.69 3.48 -2.44
CA GLY A 19 -4.65 3.02 -1.53
C GLY A 19 -4.67 3.77 -0.21
N VAL A 20 -3.59 3.64 0.55
CA VAL A 20 -3.41 4.30 1.84
C VAL A 20 -2.78 5.68 1.60
N PRO A 21 -3.44 6.79 1.96
CA PRO A 21 -2.92 8.13 1.74
C PRO A 21 -1.66 8.37 2.58
N ALA A 22 -0.65 8.96 1.96
CA ALA A 22 0.67 9.08 2.56
C ALA A 22 1.44 10.30 2.02
N LYS A 23 2.58 10.63 2.63
CA LYS A 23 3.47 11.70 2.17
C LYS A 23 4.93 11.26 2.24
N VAL A 24 5.68 11.47 1.16
CA VAL A 24 7.12 11.19 1.18
C VAL A 24 7.81 12.29 2.00
N ILE A 25 8.52 11.91 3.05
CA ILE A 25 9.22 12.84 3.95
C ILE A 25 10.71 12.98 3.61
N SER A 26 11.34 11.91 3.12
CA SER A 26 12.73 11.91 2.68
C SER A 26 13.03 10.71 1.78
N GLU A 27 14.14 10.78 1.07
CA GLU A 27 14.60 9.76 0.13
C GLU A 27 16.10 9.52 0.33
N GLU A 28 16.50 8.25 0.38
CA GLU A 28 17.89 7.81 0.51
C GLU A 28 18.30 7.02 -0.72
N TYR A 29 19.20 7.57 -1.53
CA TYR A 29 19.66 6.96 -2.77
C TYR A 29 20.83 5.99 -2.52
N LEU A 30 20.64 4.74 -2.93
CA LEU A 30 21.57 3.62 -2.75
C LEU A 30 22.18 3.14 -4.08
N GLY A 31 22.25 4.01 -5.10
CA GLY A 31 22.82 3.69 -6.41
C GLY A 31 21.78 3.21 -7.42
N ALA A 32 21.35 1.95 -7.37
CA ALA A 32 20.30 1.48 -8.28
C ALA A 32 18.89 1.70 -7.73
N ASP A 33 18.78 1.86 -6.41
CA ASP A 33 17.54 1.97 -5.67
C ASP A 33 17.50 3.24 -4.83
N THR A 34 16.30 3.61 -4.43
CA THR A 34 16.03 4.65 -3.43
C THR A 34 15.12 4.08 -2.35
N ILE A 35 15.47 4.30 -1.09
CA ILE A 35 14.58 4.07 0.05
C ILE A 35 13.84 5.38 0.33
N ALA A 36 12.55 5.39 0.04
CA ALA A 36 11.67 6.49 0.41
C ALA A 36 11.12 6.26 1.82
N TYR A 37 11.24 7.26 2.68
CA TYR A 37 10.58 7.31 3.97
C TYR A 37 9.24 8.01 3.76
N VAL A 38 8.15 7.35 4.13
CA VAL A 38 6.79 7.80 3.84
C VAL A 38 5.98 7.82 5.13
N GLU A 39 5.37 8.96 5.42
CA GLU A 39 4.47 9.15 6.56
C GLU A 39 3.05 8.70 6.21
N VAL A 40 2.47 7.86 7.07
CA VAL A 40 1.11 7.33 6.99
C VAL A 40 0.45 7.48 8.36
N GLY A 41 -0.41 8.48 8.50
CA GLY A 41 -0.98 8.83 9.81
C GLY A 41 0.13 9.17 10.81
N SER A 42 0.26 8.38 11.88
CA SER A 42 1.30 8.53 12.91
C SER A 42 2.52 7.61 12.71
N HIS A 43 2.59 6.87 11.60
CA HIS A 43 3.64 5.87 11.37
C HIS A 43 4.49 6.26 10.16
N THR A 44 5.77 5.88 10.22
CA THR A 44 6.69 6.04 9.08
C THR A 44 6.99 4.66 8.49
N LEU A 45 6.72 4.52 7.19
CA LEU A 45 7.03 3.33 6.41
C LEU A 45 8.25 3.57 5.52
N ARG A 46 8.93 2.48 5.16
CA ARG A 46 10.01 2.48 4.19
C ARG A 46 9.50 1.83 2.92
N VAL A 47 9.74 2.47 1.77
CA VAL A 47 9.37 1.97 0.44
C VAL A 47 10.61 1.91 -0.42
N ARG A 48 10.83 0.79 -1.11
CA ARG A 48 11.94 0.65 -2.05
C ARG A 48 11.48 1.01 -3.46
N LEU A 49 12.17 1.96 -4.08
CA LEU A 49 11.91 2.44 -5.44
C LEU A 49 13.14 2.21 -6.31
N SER A 50 12.93 1.95 -7.60
CA SER A 50 14.03 1.86 -8.56
C SER A 50 14.46 3.27 -9.01
N GLY A 51 15.76 3.45 -9.20
CA GLY A 51 16.35 4.72 -9.64
C GLY A 51 16.36 5.78 -8.54
N LYS A 52 16.35 7.05 -8.95
CA LYS A 52 16.40 8.23 -8.09
C LYS A 52 15.21 9.16 -8.33
N PRO A 53 14.00 8.76 -7.92
CA PRO A 53 12.87 9.69 -7.95
C PRO A 53 13.14 10.90 -7.03
N LEU A 54 12.54 12.04 -7.36
CA LEU A 54 12.53 13.25 -6.53
C LEU A 54 11.10 13.49 -6.06
N LEU A 55 10.66 12.71 -5.07
CA LEU A 55 9.29 12.73 -4.55
C LEU A 55 9.20 13.30 -3.14
N THR A 56 10.32 13.66 -2.51
CA THR A 56 10.35 14.28 -1.19
C THR A 56 9.38 15.47 -1.11
N GLY A 57 8.52 15.45 -0.09
CA GLY A 57 7.47 16.44 0.14
C GLY A 57 6.15 16.17 -0.59
N GLN A 58 6.12 15.25 -1.56
CA GLN A 58 4.93 14.98 -2.37
C GLN A 58 3.91 14.09 -1.65
N PRO A 59 2.61 14.39 -1.80
CA PRO A 59 1.56 13.45 -1.40
C PRO A 59 1.57 12.24 -2.35
N CYS A 60 1.30 11.06 -1.81
CA CYS A 60 1.24 9.81 -2.54
C CYS A 60 0.18 8.86 -1.95
N SER A 61 -0.03 7.75 -2.64
CA SER A 61 -0.90 6.67 -2.19
C SER A 61 -0.10 5.37 -2.17
N LEU A 62 -0.10 4.67 -1.05
CA LEU A 62 0.59 3.40 -0.89
C LEU A 62 -0.35 2.24 -1.18
N TYR A 63 0.15 1.24 -1.89
CA TYR A 63 -0.59 0.03 -2.20
C TYR A 63 0.28 -1.21 -1.99
N TRP A 64 -0.33 -2.30 -1.56
CA TRP A 64 0.31 -3.62 -1.51
C TRP A 64 -0.76 -4.69 -1.72
N ALA A 65 -0.34 -5.84 -2.27
CA ALA A 65 -1.23 -6.99 -2.35
C ALA A 65 -1.46 -7.57 -0.94
N SER A 66 -2.69 -7.98 -0.63
CA SER A 66 -3.00 -8.57 0.68
C SER A 66 -2.06 -9.74 1.01
N LYS A 67 -1.73 -10.60 0.05
CA LYS A 67 -0.79 -11.73 0.26
C LYS A 67 0.62 -11.36 0.78
N ASN A 68 1.02 -10.09 0.70
CA ASN A 68 2.32 -9.61 1.16
C ASN A 68 2.28 -9.03 2.59
N ILE A 69 1.10 -9.05 3.25
CA ILE A 69 0.97 -8.66 4.65
C ILE A 69 1.29 -9.85 5.54
N HIS A 70 2.09 -9.61 6.57
CA HIS A 70 2.43 -10.55 7.63
C HIS A 70 1.82 -10.08 8.94
N LEU A 71 1.19 -10.99 9.67
CA LEU A 71 0.57 -10.69 10.96
C LEU A 71 1.48 -11.13 12.10
N PHE A 72 1.54 -10.33 13.16
CA PHE A 72 2.32 -10.59 14.36
C PHE A 72 1.42 -10.49 15.60
N ASP A 73 1.60 -11.40 16.55
CA ASP A 73 0.90 -11.34 17.84
C ASP A 73 1.51 -10.29 18.78
N ALA A 74 0.94 -10.16 19.98
CA ALA A 74 1.43 -9.20 20.98
C ALA A 74 2.84 -9.52 21.51
N ASN A 75 3.35 -10.73 21.28
CA ASN A 75 4.70 -11.15 21.64
C ASN A 75 5.68 -10.98 20.47
N GLY A 76 5.22 -10.45 19.32
CA GLY A 76 6.03 -10.27 18.11
C GLY A 76 6.23 -11.55 17.30
N LEU A 77 5.53 -12.65 17.64
CA LEU A 77 5.62 -13.89 16.87
C LEU A 77 4.74 -13.80 15.63
N ARG A 78 5.29 -14.23 14.48
CA ARG A 78 4.57 -14.27 13.21
C ARG A 78 3.41 -15.28 13.29
N ARG A 79 2.22 -14.83 12.90
CA ARG A 79 0.98 -15.61 12.86
C ARG A 79 0.73 -16.09 11.43
N ASP A 80 1.28 -17.25 11.11
CA ASP A 80 1.03 -17.94 9.83
C ASP A 80 -0.24 -18.79 9.85
N ASP A 81 -0.79 -19.03 11.05
CA ASP A 81 -2.03 -19.76 11.30
C ASP A 81 -3.29 -18.95 11.00
N MET A 82 -3.16 -17.62 10.80
CA MET A 82 -4.29 -16.71 10.64
C MET A 82 -4.26 -16.01 9.27
N PRO A 83 -5.19 -16.34 8.35
CA PRO A 83 -5.27 -15.67 7.07
C PRO A 83 -5.78 -14.24 7.24
N LEU A 84 -5.28 -13.31 6.41
CA LEU A 84 -5.73 -11.91 6.39
C LEU A 84 -7.21 -11.73 6.09
N SER A 85 -7.83 -12.75 5.48
CA SER A 85 -9.27 -12.84 5.23
C SER A 85 -10.09 -12.64 6.50
N ASP A 86 -9.55 -12.99 7.67
CA ASP A 86 -10.21 -12.82 8.97
C ASP A 86 -10.28 -11.35 9.42
N PHE A 87 -9.52 -10.46 8.77
CA PHE A 87 -9.44 -9.03 9.09
C PHE A 87 -9.87 -8.10 7.95
N ALA A 88 -10.07 -8.63 6.74
CA ALA A 88 -10.55 -7.82 5.63
C ALA A 88 -12.04 -7.51 5.84
N PRO A 89 -12.48 -6.23 5.76
CA PRO A 89 -13.90 -5.97 5.56
C PRO A 89 -14.34 -6.70 4.28
N PRO A 90 -15.57 -7.25 4.22
CA PRO A 90 -16.03 -7.94 3.03
C PRO A 90 -15.85 -6.99 1.85
N ILE A 91 -15.00 -7.38 0.90
CA ILE A 91 -14.81 -6.65 -0.35
C ILE A 91 -16.20 -6.62 -0.98
N ARG A 92 -16.91 -5.50 -0.87
CA ARG A 92 -18.13 -5.29 -1.62
C ARG A 92 -17.70 -5.27 -3.07
N SER A 93 -17.91 -6.40 -3.76
CA SER A 93 -17.92 -6.42 -5.20
C SER A 93 -18.96 -5.40 -5.63
N ILE A 94 -18.50 -4.26 -6.13
CA ILE A 94 -19.39 -3.31 -6.81
C ILE A 94 -19.87 -4.08 -8.04
N PRO A 95 -21.16 -4.43 -8.15
CA PRO A 95 -21.65 -5.06 -9.36
C PRO A 95 -21.39 -4.07 -10.49
N ARG A 96 -20.64 -4.51 -11.50
CA ARG A 96 -20.50 -3.77 -12.75
C ARG A 96 -21.91 -3.35 -13.19
N PRO A 97 -22.23 -2.06 -13.30
CA PRO A 97 -23.56 -1.66 -13.74
C PRO A 97 -23.80 -2.30 -15.11
N PRO A 98 -25.00 -2.88 -15.35
CA PRO A 98 -25.32 -3.43 -16.65
C PRO A 98 -25.11 -2.34 -17.70
N ALA A 99 -24.43 -2.69 -18.80
CA ALA A 99 -24.26 -1.78 -19.91
C ALA A 99 -25.63 -1.25 -20.31
N VAL A 100 -25.85 0.05 -20.13
CA VAL A 100 -27.04 0.75 -20.61
C VAL A 100 -26.98 0.66 -22.13
N GLY A 101 -27.71 -0.31 -22.69
CA GLY A 101 -28.00 -0.38 -24.11
C GLY A 101 -28.71 0.90 -24.50
N SER A 102 -28.12 1.61 -25.46
CA SER A 102 -28.53 2.92 -25.94
C SER A 102 -30.01 3.00 -26.32
N PHE A 103 -30.58 4.17 -26.05
CA PHE A 103 -31.87 4.62 -26.55
C PHE A 103 -31.90 4.67 -28.09
N GLN A 104 -32.98 4.08 -28.64
CA GLN A 104 -33.80 4.44 -29.81
C GLN A 104 -33.16 4.90 -31.15
N HIS A 105 -33.58 4.22 -32.23
CA HIS A 105 -34.53 4.80 -33.21
C HIS A 105 -35.42 3.70 -33.81
#